data_AF-A0A1F8M908-F1
#
_entry.id   AF-A0A1F8M908-F1
#
_cell.length_a   1.000
_cell.length_b   1.000
_cell.length_c   1.000
_cell.angle_alpha   90.00
_cell.angle_beta   90.00
_cell.angle_gamma   90.00
#
_symmetry.space_group_name_H-M   'P 1'
#
loop_
_entity.id
_entity.type
_entity.pdbx_description
1 polymer ?
#
loop_
_entity_poly.entity_id
_entity_poly.type
_entity_poly.pdbx_seq_one_letter_code
_entity_poly.pdbx_strand_id
1 'polypeptide(L)'
;MSRKWLITLVFIGLLFLGGSVLVWAMTPITAAAQCGSNPPPDSSCYTCHVQEDPISGNGEWHGIHANKDCCAKCHGGNCSTMDKDLAHQGMIANPLSDIYTNCHSCHPDDYQEVAETFAMELGITPGSIETPTPAPVGKLLASSIVILPSPISSQQSTFPWPAILGGLMIIVLFLFGLITLITHLRP
;
A
#
# COMPACT_ATOMS: atom_id res chain seq x y z
N MET A 1 -33.23 35.55 29.48
CA MET A 1 -32.44 34.30 29.61
C MET A 1 -31.49 34.45 30.79
N SER A 2 -31.47 33.52 31.75
CA SER A 2 -30.57 33.66 32.90
C SER A 2 -29.12 33.42 32.50
N ARG A 3 -28.17 34.09 33.17
CA ARG A 3 -26.72 33.90 32.94
C ARG A 3 -26.30 32.42 33.05
N LYS A 4 -27.02 31.63 33.86
CA LYS A 4 -26.84 30.18 33.99
C LYS A 4 -27.17 29.43 32.70
N TRP A 5 -28.24 29.82 32.01
CA TRP A 5 -28.67 29.22 30.73
C TRP A 5 -27.65 29.45 29.61
N LEU A 6 -27.09 30.67 29.54
CA LEU A 6 -26.04 31.01 28.57
C LEU A 6 -24.76 30.18 28.81
N ILE A 7 -24.37 29.99 30.07
CA ILE A 7 -23.23 29.16 30.45
C ILE A 7 -23.46 27.68 30.09
N THR A 8 -24.64 27.13 30.39
CA THR A 8 -24.98 25.75 30.05
C THR A 8 -24.90 25.49 28.54
N LEU A 9 -25.40 26.41 27.71
CA LEU A 9 -25.33 26.28 26.24
C LEU A 9 -23.88 26.30 25.72
N VAL A 10 -23.00 27.14 26.28
CA VAL A 10 -21.59 27.19 25.89
C VAL A 10 -20.89 25.86 26.21
N PHE A 11 -21.14 25.28 27.38
CA PHE A 11 -20.55 24.00 27.75
C PHE A 11 -21.06 22.85 26.90
N ILE A 12 -22.36 22.79 26.61
CA ILE A 12 -22.94 21.81 25.68
C ILE A 12 -22.27 21.93 24.29
N GLY A 13 -22.09 23.16 23.79
CA GLY A 13 -21.40 23.42 22.53
C GLY A 13 -19.95 22.93 22.50
N LEU A 14 -19.19 23.13 23.58
CA LEU A 14 -17.82 22.64 23.70
C LEU A 14 -17.74 21.11 23.73
N LEU A 15 -18.70 20.45 24.40
CA LEU A 15 -18.77 18.99 24.44
C LEU A 15 -19.05 18.42 23.04
N PHE A 16 -20.01 18.99 22.30
CA PHE A 16 -20.29 18.58 20.93
C PHE A 16 -19.09 18.82 20.01
N LEU A 17 -18.43 19.98 20.12
CA LEU A 17 -17.23 20.28 19.34
C LEU A 17 -16.10 19.26 19.61
N GLY A 18 -15.82 18.97 20.88
CA GLY A 18 -14.80 17.98 21.26
C GLY A 18 -15.14 16.57 20.79
N GLY A 19 -16.41 16.16 20.92
CA GLY A 19 -16.90 14.89 20.40
C GLY A 19 -16.77 14.77 18.88
N SER A 20 -17.13 15.82 18.14
CA SER A 20 -16.98 15.85 16.68
C SER A 20 -15.53 15.76 16.22
N VAL A 21 -14.59 16.42 16.92
CA VAL A 21 -13.15 16.32 16.63
C VAL A 21 -12.62 14.92 16.88
N LEU A 22 -13.04 14.25 17.96
CA LEU A 22 -12.64 12.88 18.25
C LEU A 22 -13.20 11.89 17.23
N VAL A 23 -14.47 12.01 16.85
CA VAL A 23 -15.08 11.17 15.81
C VAL A 23 -14.38 11.38 14.47
N TRP A 24 -14.08 12.62 14.10
CA TRP A 24 -13.31 12.94 12.90
C TRP A 24 -11.90 12.33 12.93
N ALA A 25 -11.20 12.43 14.07
CA ALA A 25 -9.87 11.84 14.23
C ALA A 25 -9.87 10.29 14.24
N MET A 26 -11.00 9.66 14.56
CA MET A 26 -11.19 8.21 14.50
C MET A 26 -11.65 7.72 13.12
N THR A 27 -11.94 8.62 12.16
CA THR A 27 -12.22 8.18 10.80
C THR A 27 -10.94 7.62 10.18
N PRO A 28 -10.91 6.33 9.79
CA PRO A 28 -9.73 5.77 9.15
C PRO A 28 -9.55 6.49 7.82
N ILE A 29 -8.47 7.26 7.70
CA ILE A 29 -7.98 7.67 6.39
C ILE A 29 -7.50 6.38 5.75
N THR A 30 -8.19 5.94 4.69
CA THR A 30 -7.67 4.85 3.87
C THR A 30 -6.30 5.30 3.37
N ALA A 31 -5.25 4.68 3.89
CA ALA A 31 -3.95 4.78 3.27
C ALA A 31 -4.13 4.21 1.86
N ALA A 32 -4.08 5.08 0.85
CA ALA A 32 -3.81 4.62 -0.49
C ALA A 32 -2.47 3.92 -0.39
N ALA A 33 -2.47 2.58 -0.44
CA ALA A 33 -1.23 1.85 -0.57
C ALA A 33 -0.48 2.48 -1.75
N GLN A 34 0.83 2.69 -1.61
CA GLN A 34 1.64 3.19 -2.72
C GLN A 34 1.52 2.27 -3.95
N CYS A 35 0.99 1.07 -3.79
CA CYS A 35 0.50 0.17 -4.80
C CYS A 35 -1.00 0.37 -5.03
N GLY A 36 -1.38 0.74 -6.25
CA GLY A 36 -2.77 0.95 -6.64
C GLY A 36 -3.67 -0.26 -6.38
N SER A 37 -4.97 -0.05 -6.49
CA SER A 37 -5.99 -1.10 -6.39
C SER A 37 -5.67 -2.32 -7.26
N ASN A 38 -6.00 -3.51 -6.77
CA ASN A 38 -6.01 -4.72 -7.59
C ASN A 38 -7.25 -4.75 -8.48
N PRO A 39 -7.10 -4.93 -9.81
CA PRO A 39 -5.84 -5.02 -10.58
C PRO A 39 -5.24 -3.64 -10.95
N PRO A 40 -3.92 -3.53 -11.17
CA PRO A 40 -3.26 -2.25 -11.40
C PRO A 40 -3.62 -1.64 -12.75
N PRO A 41 -3.88 -0.33 -12.83
CA PRO A 41 -4.30 0.33 -14.06
C PRO A 41 -3.19 0.66 -15.08
N ASP A 42 -1.91 0.39 -14.80
CA ASP A 42 -0.80 1.08 -15.52
C ASP A 42 -0.04 0.25 -16.58
N SER A 43 -0.29 -1.07 -16.73
CA SER A 43 0.44 -1.90 -17.73
C SER A 43 -0.31 -2.01 -19.06
N SER A 44 0.42 -1.99 -20.18
CA SER A 44 -0.19 -2.25 -21.50
C SER A 44 -0.82 -3.65 -21.59
N CYS A 45 -0.30 -4.61 -20.83
CA CYS A 45 -0.82 -5.98 -20.75
C CYS A 45 -2.28 -6.00 -20.25
N TYR A 46 -2.58 -5.24 -19.18
CA TYR A 46 -3.92 -5.21 -18.59
C TYR A 46 -4.99 -4.69 -19.57
N THR A 47 -4.62 -3.80 -20.49
CA THR A 47 -5.54 -3.22 -21.47
C THR A 47 -6.24 -4.29 -22.33
N CYS A 48 -5.53 -5.35 -22.72
CA CYS A 48 -6.11 -6.47 -23.47
C CYS A 48 -6.59 -7.59 -22.52
N HIS A 49 -5.77 -7.93 -21.51
CA HIS A 49 -6.03 -9.07 -20.63
C HIS A 49 -7.15 -8.83 -19.61
N VAL A 50 -7.69 -7.62 -19.46
CA VAL A 50 -8.90 -7.43 -18.64
C VAL A 50 -10.16 -8.07 -19.26
N GLN A 51 -10.21 -8.20 -20.59
CA GLN A 51 -11.41 -8.65 -21.32
C GLN A 51 -11.15 -9.86 -22.21
N GLU A 52 -10.05 -9.86 -22.98
CA GLU A 52 -9.82 -10.90 -23.98
C GLU A 52 -9.37 -12.22 -23.36
N ASP A 53 -8.53 -12.14 -22.32
CA ASP A 53 -8.02 -13.29 -21.57
C ASP A 53 -7.72 -12.87 -20.12
N PRO A 54 -8.72 -12.93 -19.21
CA PRO A 54 -8.64 -12.47 -17.83
C PRO A 54 -7.75 -13.33 -16.95
N ILE A 55 -6.43 -13.21 -17.16
CA ILE A 55 -5.41 -13.99 -16.44
C ILE A 55 -5.09 -13.42 -15.05
N SER A 56 -5.42 -12.16 -14.78
CA SER A 56 -5.10 -11.51 -13.49
C SER A 56 -5.84 -12.11 -12.30
N GLY A 57 -6.90 -12.92 -12.53
CA GLY A 57 -7.62 -13.65 -11.51
C GLY A 57 -7.25 -15.13 -11.41
N ASN A 58 -6.31 -15.61 -12.23
CA ASN A 58 -6.01 -17.03 -12.32
C ASN A 58 -5.07 -17.47 -11.20
N GLY A 59 -5.59 -18.26 -10.27
CA GLY A 59 -4.81 -18.81 -9.17
C GLY A 59 -4.46 -17.78 -8.09
N GLU A 60 -4.13 -18.30 -6.91
CA GLU A 60 -3.84 -17.46 -5.74
C GLU A 60 -2.66 -16.52 -5.97
N TRP A 61 -1.65 -16.98 -6.74
CA TRP A 61 -0.46 -16.22 -7.16
C TRP A 61 -0.76 -14.79 -7.62
N HIS A 62 -1.70 -14.62 -8.56
CA HIS A 62 -2.01 -13.29 -9.08
C HIS A 62 -2.71 -12.43 -8.02
N GLY A 63 -3.47 -13.02 -7.10
CA GLY A 63 -4.13 -12.26 -6.03
C GLY A 63 -3.15 -11.63 -5.05
N ILE A 64 -2.13 -12.37 -4.64
CA ILE A 64 -1.12 -11.90 -3.67
C ILE A 64 -0.01 -11.04 -4.31
N HIS A 65 0.24 -11.17 -5.63
CA HIS A 65 1.32 -10.46 -6.35
C HIS A 65 0.83 -9.46 -7.41
N ALA A 66 -0.47 -9.17 -7.49
CA ALA A 66 -1.02 -8.29 -8.53
C ALA A 66 -0.59 -6.81 -8.44
N ASN A 67 0.15 -6.37 -7.42
CA ASN A 67 0.41 -4.96 -7.17
C ASN A 67 1.53 -4.34 -8.07
N LYS A 68 1.11 -3.64 -9.15
CA LYS A 68 1.87 -2.78 -10.11
C LYS A 68 2.65 -3.49 -11.22
N ASP A 69 2.31 -3.24 -12.50
CA ASP A 69 3.08 -3.59 -13.72
C ASP A 69 3.79 -4.96 -13.71
N CYS A 70 3.23 -5.91 -12.95
CA CYS A 70 3.96 -7.08 -12.47
C CYS A 70 3.96 -8.22 -13.49
N CYS A 71 3.04 -8.19 -14.47
CA CYS A 71 2.96 -9.21 -15.52
C CYS A 71 4.36 -9.42 -16.13
N ALA A 72 5.03 -8.33 -16.51
CA ALA A 72 6.36 -8.42 -17.11
C ALA A 72 7.51 -8.66 -16.10
N LYS A 73 7.28 -8.51 -14.79
CA LYS A 73 8.29 -8.82 -13.77
C LYS A 73 8.46 -10.31 -13.58
N CYS A 74 7.38 -11.08 -13.69
CA CYS A 74 7.43 -12.54 -13.57
C CYS A 74 7.43 -13.22 -14.94
N HIS A 75 6.66 -12.70 -15.90
CA HIS A 75 6.53 -13.29 -17.22
C HIS A 75 7.47 -12.65 -18.25
N GLY A 76 8.12 -11.52 -18.00
CA GLY A 76 8.89 -10.81 -19.04
C GLY A 76 8.00 -10.11 -20.08
N GLY A 77 8.57 -9.82 -21.26
CA GLY A 77 7.88 -9.03 -22.28
C GLY A 77 8.00 -7.52 -22.10
N ASN A 78 7.24 -6.76 -22.89
CA ASN A 78 7.27 -5.31 -22.93
C ASN A 78 5.92 -4.71 -22.52
N CYS A 79 5.83 -4.27 -21.27
CA CYS A 79 4.61 -3.66 -20.69
C CYS A 79 4.36 -2.20 -21.09
N SER A 80 5.19 -1.63 -21.98
CA SER A 80 5.09 -0.23 -22.44
C SER A 80 4.57 -0.08 -23.87
N THR A 81 4.25 -1.18 -24.56
CA THR A 81 3.74 -1.18 -25.94
C THR A 81 2.37 -1.81 -26.05
N MET A 82 1.54 -1.28 -26.95
CA MET A 82 0.24 -1.86 -27.33
C MET A 82 0.31 -2.79 -28.54
N ASP A 83 1.48 -2.88 -29.19
CA ASP A 83 1.71 -3.88 -30.24
C ASP A 83 1.85 -5.26 -29.61
N LYS A 84 0.98 -6.20 -30.02
CA LYS A 84 0.86 -7.53 -29.41
C LYS A 84 2.13 -8.35 -29.52
N ASP A 85 2.80 -8.32 -30.67
CA ASP A 85 3.97 -9.16 -30.91
C ASP A 85 5.18 -8.60 -30.14
N LEU A 86 5.31 -7.27 -30.10
CA LEU A 86 6.34 -6.61 -29.31
C LEU A 86 6.10 -6.74 -27.80
N ALA A 87 4.84 -6.71 -27.35
CA ALA A 87 4.47 -6.87 -25.94
C ALA A 87 4.84 -8.27 -25.43
N HIS A 88 4.61 -9.31 -26.23
CA HIS A 88 4.89 -10.70 -25.84
C HIS A 88 6.33 -11.15 -26.15
N GLN A 89 7.15 -10.31 -26.78
CA GLN A 89 8.51 -10.68 -27.13
C GLN A 89 9.35 -10.99 -25.88
N GLY A 90 9.87 -12.22 -25.80
CA GLY A 90 10.67 -12.67 -24.65
C GLY A 90 9.86 -13.00 -23.41
N MET A 91 8.53 -13.11 -23.53
CA MET A 91 7.67 -13.54 -22.43
C MET A 91 7.82 -15.04 -22.17
N ILE A 92 7.80 -15.43 -20.90
CA ILE A 92 7.75 -16.82 -20.43
C ILE A 92 6.37 -17.15 -19.89
N ALA A 93 5.86 -18.32 -20.26
CA ALA A 93 4.54 -18.77 -19.81
C ALA A 93 4.56 -19.21 -18.33
N ASN A 94 5.67 -19.79 -17.87
CA ASN A 94 5.79 -20.35 -16.53
C ASN A 94 6.97 -19.73 -15.76
N PRO A 95 6.73 -18.75 -14.87
CA PRO A 95 7.76 -18.14 -14.04
C PRO A 95 8.47 -19.13 -13.10
N LEU A 96 7.82 -20.24 -12.73
CA LEU A 96 8.41 -21.29 -11.90
C LEU A 96 9.47 -22.14 -12.63
N SER A 97 9.69 -21.92 -13.93
CA SER A 97 10.78 -22.58 -14.66
C SER A 97 12.17 -22.04 -14.30
N ASP A 98 12.25 -20.81 -13.78
CA ASP A 98 13.48 -20.21 -13.27
C ASP A 98 13.15 -19.25 -12.12
N ILE A 99 13.04 -19.81 -10.92
CA ILE A 99 12.68 -19.07 -9.71
C ILE A 99 13.74 -18.05 -9.30
N TYR A 100 15.01 -18.26 -9.68
CA TYR A 100 16.05 -17.29 -9.40
C TYR A 100 15.80 -16.02 -10.21
N THR A 101 15.60 -16.15 -11.51
CA THR A 101 15.35 -14.99 -12.38
C THR A 101 14.05 -14.26 -12.03
N ASN A 102 12.98 -15.00 -11.74
CA ASN A 102 11.63 -14.42 -11.65
C ASN A 102 11.19 -14.02 -10.24
N CYS A 103 11.82 -14.57 -9.18
CA CYS A 103 11.40 -14.35 -7.80
C CYS A 103 12.47 -13.63 -6.96
N HIS A 104 13.77 -13.92 -7.15
CA HIS A 104 14.85 -13.42 -6.29
C HIS A 104 14.93 -11.88 -6.20
N SER A 105 14.53 -11.16 -7.25
CA SER A 105 14.57 -9.68 -7.23
C SER A 105 13.66 -9.04 -6.17
N CYS A 106 12.59 -9.73 -5.78
CA CYS A 106 11.68 -9.32 -4.71
C CYS A 106 11.86 -10.16 -3.43
N HIS A 107 12.35 -11.40 -3.58
CA HIS A 107 12.57 -12.38 -2.52
C HIS A 107 14.04 -12.81 -2.44
N PRO A 108 14.97 -11.91 -2.09
CA PRO A 108 16.40 -12.21 -2.16
C PRO A 108 16.83 -13.34 -1.21
N ASP A 109 16.15 -13.45 -0.07
CA ASP A 109 16.55 -14.37 1.00
C ASP A 109 15.70 -15.66 1.02
N ASP A 110 14.50 -15.64 0.44
CA ASP A 110 13.47 -16.68 0.61
C ASP A 110 12.77 -17.13 -0.68
N TYR A 111 13.26 -16.75 -1.87
CA TYR A 111 12.59 -17.07 -3.14
C TYR A 111 12.32 -18.56 -3.36
N GLN A 112 13.17 -19.46 -2.83
CA GLN A 112 12.97 -20.90 -2.95
C GLN A 112 11.75 -21.38 -2.15
N GLU A 113 11.69 -21.03 -0.87
CA GLU A 113 10.59 -21.40 0.03
C GLU A 113 9.25 -20.84 -0.47
N VAL A 114 9.27 -19.57 -0.90
CA VAL A 114 8.09 -18.92 -1.46
C VAL A 114 7.65 -19.63 -2.74
N ALA A 115 8.56 -19.92 -3.68
CA ALA A 115 8.21 -20.60 -4.93
C ALA A 115 7.70 -22.04 -4.72
N GLU A 116 8.27 -22.77 -3.76
CA GLU A 116 7.86 -24.14 -3.41
C GLU A 116 6.41 -24.22 -2.94
N THR A 117 5.97 -23.23 -2.14
CA THR A 117 4.59 -23.15 -1.64
C THR A 117 3.58 -23.25 -2.77
N PHE A 118 3.85 -22.54 -3.87
CA PHE A 118 2.92 -22.55 -4.99
C PHE A 118 3.19 -23.63 -6.02
N ALA A 119 4.43 -24.07 -6.16
CA ALA A 119 4.74 -25.22 -7.00
C ALA A 119 4.02 -26.47 -6.47
N MET A 120 3.88 -26.58 -5.14
CA MET A 120 3.06 -27.61 -4.48
C MET A 120 1.59 -27.52 -4.90
N GLU A 121 0.99 -26.33 -4.87
CA GLU A 121 -0.41 -26.12 -5.29
C GLU A 121 -0.63 -26.50 -6.76
N LEU A 122 0.34 -26.19 -7.63
CA LEU A 122 0.28 -26.49 -9.05
C LEU A 122 0.73 -27.91 -9.41
N GLY A 123 1.24 -28.68 -8.45
CA GLY A 123 1.79 -30.03 -8.68
C GLY A 123 3.01 -30.05 -9.61
N ILE A 124 3.82 -28.99 -9.59
CA ILE A 124 5.03 -28.88 -10.42
C ILE A 124 6.28 -28.77 -9.56
N THR A 125 7.44 -29.08 -10.13
CA THR A 125 8.73 -28.83 -9.49
C THR A 125 9.29 -27.51 -9.99
N PRO A 126 9.63 -26.55 -9.11
CA PRO A 126 10.27 -25.31 -9.54
C PRO A 126 11.66 -25.60 -10.12
N GLY A 127 11.96 -24.98 -11.25
CA GLY A 127 13.30 -24.93 -11.80
C GLY A 127 14.06 -23.73 -11.25
N SER A 128 15.35 -23.90 -10.99
CA SER A 128 16.28 -22.81 -10.76
C SER A 128 17.46 -23.07 -11.68
N ILE A 129 17.61 -22.24 -12.71
CA ILE A 129 18.84 -22.29 -13.50
C ILE A 129 19.84 -21.53 -12.64
N GLU A 130 20.90 -22.19 -12.17
CA GLU A 130 22.02 -21.48 -11.57
C GLU A 130 22.59 -20.54 -12.63
N THR A 131 22.09 -19.32 -12.65
CA THR A 131 22.71 -18.23 -13.38
C THR A 131 24.04 -18.03 -12.67
N PRO A 132 25.19 -18.23 -13.33
CA PRO A 132 26.47 -18.00 -12.69
C PRO A 132 26.42 -16.61 -12.08
N THR A 133 26.69 -16.53 -10.76
CA THR A 133 26.78 -15.27 -10.03
C THR A 133 27.48 -14.26 -10.92
N PRO A 134 26.83 -13.14 -11.32
CA PRO A 134 27.50 -12.13 -12.10
C PRO A 134 28.75 -11.74 -11.30
N ALA A 135 29.93 -12.08 -11.84
CA ALA A 135 31.17 -11.52 -11.32
C ALA A 135 30.95 -10.00 -11.25
N PRO A 136 31.36 -9.33 -10.15
CA PRO A 136 31.15 -7.89 -10.02
C PRO A 136 31.66 -7.24 -11.30
N VAL A 137 30.74 -6.66 -12.07
CA VAL A 137 31.05 -6.03 -13.34
C VAL A 137 32.04 -4.93 -13.00
N GLY A 138 33.31 -5.16 -13.33
CA GLY A 138 34.36 -4.16 -13.18
C GLY A 138 33.88 -2.88 -13.85
N LYS A 139 33.93 -1.76 -13.12
CA LYS A 139 33.54 -0.40 -13.51
C LYS A 139 32.92 -0.33 -14.91
N LEU A 140 31.59 -0.43 -14.97
CA LEU A 140 30.82 -0.07 -16.15
C LEU A 140 31.27 1.32 -16.60
N LEU A 141 31.89 1.39 -17.77
CA LEU A 141 32.02 2.63 -18.53
C LEU A 141 30.61 3.16 -18.74
N ALA A 142 30.45 4.45 -18.45
CA ALA A 142 29.19 5.16 -18.34
C ALA A 142 28.29 4.98 -19.59
N SER A 143 27.46 3.95 -19.59
CA SER A 143 26.21 3.96 -20.34
C SER A 143 25.26 4.90 -19.61
N SER A 144 24.58 5.76 -20.36
CA SER A 144 23.62 6.74 -19.84
C SER A 144 22.52 6.04 -19.05
N ILE A 145 22.71 5.96 -17.74
CA ILE A 145 21.66 5.63 -16.79
C ILE A 145 20.65 6.77 -16.89
N VAL A 146 19.45 6.46 -17.39
CA VAL A 146 18.28 7.32 -17.18
C VAL A 146 18.06 7.33 -15.66
N ILE A 147 18.48 8.40 -15.01
CA ILE A 147 18.24 8.62 -13.58
C ILE A 147 16.72 8.85 -13.45
N LEU A 148 15.99 7.79 -13.12
CA LEU A 148 14.63 7.95 -12.62
C LEU A 148 14.70 8.77 -11.33
N PRO A 149 13.78 9.73 -11.12
CA PRO A 149 13.73 10.49 -9.88
C PRO A 149 13.63 9.51 -8.71
N SER A 150 14.39 9.79 -7.64
CA SER A 150 14.38 8.98 -6.42
C SER A 150 12.94 8.73 -5.96
N PRO A 151 12.62 7.52 -5.44
CA PRO A 151 11.31 7.28 -4.86
C PRO A 151 11.07 8.36 -3.80
N ILE A 152 9.98 9.11 -4.01
CA ILE A 152 9.53 10.16 -3.11
C ILE A 152 9.51 9.54 -1.70
N SER A 153 10.33 10.11 -0.82
CA SER A 153 10.44 9.77 0.59
C SER A 153 9.06 9.42 1.13
N SER A 154 8.92 8.21 1.66
CA SER A 154 7.68 7.73 2.26
C SER A 154 7.17 8.81 3.20
N GLN A 155 5.99 9.36 2.89
CA GLN A 155 5.32 10.26 3.82
C GLN A 155 5.07 9.47 5.08
N GLN A 156 5.89 9.77 6.09
CA GLN A 156 5.77 9.32 7.45
C GLN A 156 4.31 9.49 7.85
N SER A 157 3.65 8.39 8.20
CA SER A 157 2.28 8.42 8.71
C SER A 157 2.29 9.22 10.01
N THR A 158 1.98 10.50 9.92
CA THR A 158 1.83 11.36 11.09
C THR A 158 0.55 10.95 11.79
N PHE A 159 0.67 10.00 12.70
CA PHE A 159 -0.37 9.67 13.66
C PHE A 159 -0.90 10.98 14.28
N PRO A 160 -2.22 11.24 14.32
CA PRO A 160 -2.79 12.58 14.55
C PRO A 160 -2.78 12.98 16.04
N TRP A 161 -1.62 12.86 16.69
CA TRP A 161 -1.39 13.25 18.08
C TRP A 161 -1.93 14.64 18.42
N PRO A 162 -1.78 15.68 17.58
CA PRO A 162 -2.30 17.00 17.91
C PRO A 162 -3.84 17.04 18.02
N ALA A 163 -4.54 16.27 17.19
CA ALA A 163 -6.01 16.23 17.21
C ALA A 163 -6.55 15.47 18.42
N ILE A 164 -5.92 14.34 18.78
CA ILE A 164 -6.28 13.55 19.96
C ILE A 164 -6.02 14.34 21.24
N LEU A 165 -4.83 14.96 21.36
CA LEU A 165 -4.48 15.78 22.52
C LEU A 165 -5.38 17.02 22.64
N GLY A 166 -5.72 17.65 21.51
CA GLY A 166 -6.67 18.78 21.48
C GLY A 166 -8.07 18.38 21.96
N GLY A 167 -8.59 17.25 21.48
CA GLY A 167 -9.90 16.72 21.92
C GLY A 167 -9.94 16.40 23.42
N LEU A 168 -8.90 15.74 23.95
CA LEU A 168 -8.79 15.44 25.38
C LEU A 168 -8.71 16.69 26.25
N MET A 169 -7.97 17.72 25.83
CA MET A 169 -7.88 19.00 26.54
C MET A 169 -9.25 19.67 26.70
N ILE A 170 -10.08 19.68 25.65
CA ILE A 170 -11.42 20.28 25.68
C ILE A 170 -12.33 19.54 26.66
N ILE A 171 -12.27 18.21 26.71
CA ILE A 171 -13.04 17.39 27.65
C ILE A 171 -12.62 17.69 29.11
N VAL A 172 -11.32 17.80 29.38
CA VAL A 172 -10.81 18.12 30.72
C VAL A 172 -11.31 19.49 31.20
N LEU A 173 -11.26 20.51 30.34
CA LEU A 173 -11.77 21.85 30.67
C LEU A 173 -13.28 21.85 30.92
N PHE A 174 -14.04 21.07 30.14
CA PHE A 174 -15.48 20.90 30.35
C PHE A 174 -15.78 20.28 31.72
N LEU A 175 -15.09 19.19 32.09
CA LEU A 175 -15.29 18.52 33.39
C LEU A 175 -14.93 19.44 34.56
N PHE A 176 -13.83 20.19 34.46
CA PHE A 176 -13.42 21.17 35.47
C PHE A 176 -14.44 22.32 35.62
N GLY A 177 -14.96 22.81 34.49
CA GLY A 177 -16.04 23.80 34.46
C GLY A 177 -17.34 23.29 35.09
N LEU A 178 -17.69 22.02 34.86
CA LEU A 178 -18.87 21.39 35.46
C LEU A 178 -18.72 21.25 36.97
N ILE A 179 -17.55 20.83 37.46
CA ILE A 179 -17.26 20.68 38.89
C ILE A 179 -17.30 22.03 39.61
N THR A 180 -16.69 23.07 39.04
CA THR A 180 -16.73 24.44 39.59
C THR A 180 -18.15 25.02 39.60
N LEU A 181 -18.95 24.75 38.57
CA LEU A 181 -20.35 25.14 38.54
C LEU A 181 -21.18 24.41 39.60
N ILE A 182 -21.00 23.09 39.76
CA ILE A 182 -21.72 22.28 40.77
C ILE A 182 -21.36 22.73 42.19
N THR A 183 -20.08 23.00 42.45
CA THR A 183 -19.61 23.46 43.78
C THR A 183 -20.10 24.86 44.13
N HIS A 184 -20.28 25.76 43.16
CA HIS A 184 -20.85 27.10 43.38
C HIS A 184 -22.38 27.17 43.32
N LEU A 185 -23.05 26.14 42.79
CA LEU A 185 -24.52 26.04 42.74
C LEU A 185 -25.10 25.17 43.86
N ARG A 186 -24.26 24.50 44.65
CA ARG A 186 -24.66 23.78 45.87
C ARG A 186 -24.80 24.80 47.00
N PRO A 187 -26.02 25.05 47.53
CA PRO A 187 -26.22 25.96 48.65
C PRO A 187 -25.61 25.41 49.95
#